data_AF-H5ZVU6-F1
#
_entry.id   AF-H5ZVU6-F1
#
_cell.length_a   1.000
_cell.length_b   1.000
_cell.length_c   1.000
_cell.angle_alpha   90.00
_cell.angle_beta   90.00
_cell.angle_gamma   90.00
#
_symmetry.space_group_name_H-M   'P 1'
#
loop_
_entity.id
_entity.type
_entity.pdbx_description
1 polymer ?
#
loop_
_entity_poly.entity_id
_entity_poly.type
_entity_poly.pdbx_seq_one_letter_code
_entity_poly.pdbx_strand_id
1 'polypeptide(L)' 'DLPVPFFMSVYFFDVLNPQEILKGEKPMVEERGPYVY' A
#
# COMPACT_ATOMS: atom_id res chain seq x y z
N ASP A 1 0.63 31.74 4.83
CA ASP A 1 -0.33 31.18 3.86
C ASP A 1 0.40 30.33 2.84
N LEU A 2 -0.09 29.13 2.59
CA LEU A 2 0.47 28.23 1.57
C LEU A 2 -0.38 28.39 0.30
N PRO A 3 0.17 28.93 -0.80
CA PRO A 3 -0.64 29.42 -1.92
C PRO A 3 -1.23 28.33 -2.83
N VAL A 4 -0.92 27.05 -2.58
CA VAL A 4 -1.27 25.94 -3.47
C VAL A 4 -1.84 24.79 -2.64
N PRO A 5 -2.92 24.11 -3.10
CA PRO A 5 -3.39 22.90 -2.45
C PRO A 5 -2.32 21.81 -2.50
N PHE A 6 -2.06 21.19 -1.35
CA PHE A 6 -1.23 19.99 -1.26
C PHE A 6 -2.15 18.78 -1.18
N PHE A 7 -1.84 17.77 -1.99
CA PHE A 7 -2.51 16.47 -1.95
C PHE A 7 -1.46 15.40 -1.65
N MET A 8 -1.75 14.53 -0.70
CA MET A 8 -0.93 13.37 -0.42
C MET A 8 -1.69 12.11 -0.83
N SER A 9 -1.12 11.32 -1.74
CA SER A 9 -1.66 10.01 -2.13
C SER A 9 -0.91 8.89 -1.43
N VAL A 10 -1.63 8.06 -0.70
CA VAL A 10 -1.09 6.86 -0.02
C VAL A 10 -1.59 5.60 -0.71
N TYR A 11 -0.65 4.69 -0.97
CA TYR A 11 -0.91 3.36 -1.54
C TYR A 11 -0.44 2.29 -0.55
N PHE A 12 -1.23 1.25 -0.37
CA PHE A 12 -0.92 0.10 0.47
C PHE A 12 -0.74 -1.14 -0.40
N PHE A 13 0.13 -2.05 0.02
CA PHE A 13 0.22 -3.40 -0.53
C PHE A 13 -0.36 -4.39 0.48
N ASP A 14 -1.55 -4.90 0.19
CA ASP A 14 -2.21 -5.91 1.01
C ASP A 14 -1.56 -7.27 0.77
N VAL A 15 -1.30 -8.02 1.83
CA VAL A 15 -0.58 -9.32 1.76
C VAL A 15 -1.59 -10.45 1.61
N LEU A 16 -1.50 -11.17 0.49
CA LEU A 16 -2.49 -12.21 0.13
C LEU A 16 -2.14 -13.59 0.68
N ASN A 17 -0.86 -13.89 0.95
CA ASN A 17 -0.37 -15.20 1.37
C ASN A 17 0.53 -15.14 2.63
N PRO A 18 0.03 -14.60 3.76
CA PRO A 18 0.86 -14.36 4.93
C PRO A 18 1.47 -15.64 5.53
N GLN A 19 0.78 -16.78 5.45
CA GLN A 19 1.24 -18.03 6.07
C GLN A 19 2.35 -18.70 5.25
N GLU A 20 2.28 -18.59 3.93
CA GLU A 20 3.23 -19.12 2.95
C GLU A 20 4.55 -18.34 3.02
N ILE A 21 4.48 -17.02 3.20
CA ILE A 21 5.66 -16.16 3.41
C ILE A 21 6.45 -16.63 4.64
N LEU A 22 5.77 -16.97 5.74
CA LEU A 22 6.42 -17.48 6.95
C LEU A 22 7.13 -18.82 6.73
N LYS A 23 6.76 -19.56 5.68
CA LYS A 23 7.41 -20.81 5.26
C LYS A 23 8.52 -20.59 4.21
N GLY A 24 8.80 -19.35 3.82
CA GLY A 24 9.83 -18.97 2.85
C GLY A 24 9.34 -18.93 1.40
N GLU A 25 8.03 -19.02 1.17
CA GLU A 25 7.46 -18.89 -0.18
C GLU A 25 7.46 -17.42 -0.66
N LYS A 26 7.26 -17.23 -1.97
CA LYS A 26 7.25 -15.90 -2.57
C LYS A 26 6.04 -15.08 -2.08
N PRO A 27 6.22 -13.85 -1.57
CA PRO A 27 5.11 -12.97 -1.22
C PRO A 27 4.23 -12.62 -2.42
N MET A 28 2.92 -12.65 -2.20
CA MET A 28 1.87 -12.20 -3.10
C MET A 28 1.17 -11.01 -2.45
N VAL A 29 1.14 -9.89 -3.17
CA VAL A 29 0.52 -8.65 -2.68
C VAL A 29 -0.41 -8.03 -3.71
N GLU A 30 -1.40 -7.28 -3.23
CA GLU A 30 -2.34 -6.49 -4.04
C GLU A 30 -2.21 -5.01 -3.67
N GLU A 31 -2.09 -4.13 -4.67
CA GLU A 31 -2.07 -2.68 -4.43
C GLU A 31 -3.48 -2.14 -4.15
N ARG A 32 -3.61 -1.31 -3.10
CA ARG A 32 -4.85 -0.61 -2.74
C ARG A 32 -4.61 0.88 -2.54
N GLY A 33 -5.41 1.70 -3.22
CA GLY A 33 -5.31 3.16 -3.18
C GLY A 33 -5.69 3.80 -4.52
N PRO A 34 -5.48 5.13 -4.67
CA PRO A 34 -4.91 6.03 -3.67
C PRO A 34 -5.92 6.46 -2.60
N TYR A 35 -5.46 6.58 -1.35
CA TYR A 35 -6.13 7.36 -0.30
C TYR A 35 -5.56 8.78 -0.30
N VAL A 36 -6.39 9.78 -0.59
CA VAL A 36 -5.96 11.18 -0.79
C VAL A 36 -6.31 12.04 0.42
N TYR A 37 -5.34 12.80 0.93
CA TYR A 37 -5.48 13.80 2.00
C TYR A 37 -5.09 15.20 1.52
#